data_AF-A0A645GR23-F1
#
_entry.id   AF-A0A645GR23-F1
#
_cell.length_a   1.000
_cell.length_b   1.000
_cell.length_c   1.000
_cell.angle_alpha   90.00
_cell.angle_beta   90.00
_cell.angle_gamma   90.00
#
_symmetry.space_group_name_H-M   'P 1'
#
loop_
_entity.id
_entity.type
_entity.pdbx_description
1 polymer ?
#
loop_
_entity_poly.entity_id
_entity_poly.type
_entity_poly.pdbx_seq_one_letter_code
_entity_poly.pdbx_strand_id
1 'polypeptide(L)'
;MRTQVTRVVFTVQIRSPEDVEETAPHADVSNVKYQHAGYDEALADEGGEANQPVENGPKVGRNDPCPCGSGKKYKHCHGKLS
;
A
#
# COMPACT_ATOMS: atom_id res chain seq x y z
N MET A 1 -13.51 -25.45 0.93
CA MET A 1 -12.90 -24.33 0.16
C MET A 1 -11.53 -23.90 0.70
N ARG A 2 -11.39 -23.45 1.96
CA ARG A 2 -10.09 -22.95 2.49
C ARG A 2 -8.95 -23.98 2.41
N THR A 3 -9.21 -25.23 2.78
CA THR A 3 -8.21 -26.33 2.78
C THR A 3 -7.73 -26.73 1.38
N GLN A 4 -8.58 -26.54 0.36
CA GLN A 4 -8.23 -26.87 -1.03
C GLN A 4 -7.31 -25.79 -1.61
N VAL A 5 -7.62 -24.52 -1.33
CA VAL A 5 -6.80 -23.37 -1.76
C VAL A 5 -5.41 -23.43 -1.10
N THR A 6 -5.35 -23.73 0.21
CA THR A 6 -4.05 -23.86 0.91
C THR A 6 -3.21 -25.01 0.34
N ARG A 7 -3.84 -26.13 -0.04
CA ARG A 7 -3.14 -27.29 -0.61
C ARG A 7 -2.56 -26.98 -1.99
N VAL A 8 -3.32 -26.32 -2.86
CA VAL A 8 -2.86 -25.97 -4.22
C VAL A 8 -1.67 -25.00 -4.20
N VAL A 9 -1.68 -23.99 -3.31
CA VAL A 9 -0.56 -23.05 -3.17
C VAL A 9 0.69 -23.73 -2.60
N PHE A 10 0.53 -24.68 -1.67
CA PHE A 10 1.66 -25.37 -1.04
C PHE A 10 2.28 -26.49 -1.88
N THR A 11 1.59 -27.01 -2.91
CA THR A 11 2.08 -28.12 -3.74
C THR A 11 2.36 -27.72 -5.18
N VAL A 12 2.75 -26.47 -5.43
CA VAL A 12 3.22 -26.05 -6.76
C VAL A 12 4.51 -26.80 -7.06
N GLN A 13 4.43 -27.79 -7.94
CA GLN A 13 5.60 -28.45 -8.51
C GLN A 13 5.98 -27.67 -9.77
N ILE A 14 7.16 -27.02 -9.74
CA ILE A 14 7.78 -26.41 -10.92
C ILE A 14 8.01 -27.56 -11.90
N ARG A 15 7.37 -27.48 -13.08
CA ARG A 15 7.28 -28.64 -13.99
C ARG A 15 8.59 -28.90 -14.72
N SER A 16 9.49 -27.93 -14.80
CA SER A 16 10.78 -28.11 -15.46
C SER A 16 11.76 -26.97 -15.12
N PRO A 17 13.09 -27.22 -15.11
CA PRO A 17 14.10 -26.18 -14.83
C PRO A 17 14.16 -25.07 -15.89
N GLU A 18 13.64 -25.31 -17.09
CA GLU A 18 13.45 -24.31 -18.16
C GLU A 18 12.47 -23.19 -17.75
N ASP A 19 11.46 -23.48 -16.93
CA ASP A 19 10.55 -22.47 -16.38
C ASP A 19 11.25 -21.52 -15.37
N VAL A 20 12.40 -21.92 -14.83
CA VAL A 20 13.19 -21.10 -13.89
C VAL A 20 14.08 -20.11 -14.64
N GLU A 21 14.53 -20.47 -15.84
CA GLU A 21 15.47 -19.67 -16.66
C GLU A 21 14.77 -18.53 -17.43
N GLU A 22 13.45 -18.62 -17.66
CA GLU A 22 12.63 -17.50 -18.16
C GLU A 22 12.44 -16.38 -17.12
N THR A 23 12.92 -16.57 -15.89
CA THR A 23 13.09 -15.48 -14.93
C THR A 23 14.39 -14.73 -15.22
N ALA A 24 14.58 -14.28 -16.46
CA ALA A 24 15.65 -13.36 -16.77
C ALA A 24 15.51 -12.15 -15.82
N PRO A 25 16.58 -11.77 -15.09
CA PRO A 25 16.52 -10.57 -14.27
C PRO A 25 16.12 -9.42 -15.18
N HIS A 26 15.03 -8.76 -14.80
CA HIS A 26 14.55 -7.53 -15.41
C HIS A 26 15.77 -6.64 -15.65
N ALA A 27 16.03 -6.33 -16.93
CA ALA A 27 17.19 -5.57 -17.36
C ALA A 27 17.41 -4.39 -16.40
N ASP A 28 18.62 -4.26 -15.87
CA ASP A 28 19.01 -3.17 -14.97
C ASP A 28 18.67 -1.82 -15.62
N VAL A 29 17.54 -1.24 -15.21
CA VAL A 29 17.06 0.06 -15.67
C VAL A 29 17.89 1.16 -15.00
N SER A 30 19.12 1.32 -15.46
CA SER A 30 20.13 2.24 -14.89
C SER A 30 19.84 3.73 -15.12
N ASN A 31 18.77 4.07 -15.82
CA ASN A 31 18.39 5.43 -16.21
C ASN A 31 17.04 5.90 -15.64
N VAL A 32 16.49 5.24 -14.61
CA VAL A 32 15.27 5.72 -13.94
C VAL A 32 15.62 6.81 -12.95
N LYS A 33 15.44 8.07 -13.34
CA LYS A 33 15.46 9.19 -12.41
C LYS A 33 14.12 9.24 -11.67
N TYR A 34 14.11 8.81 -10.41
CA TYR A 34 12.91 8.87 -9.58
C TYR A 34 12.72 10.31 -9.07
N GLN A 35 11.74 11.02 -9.61
CA GLN A 35 11.31 12.33 -9.10
C GLN A 35 10.04 12.11 -8.25
N HIS A 36 10.18 12.09 -6.93
CA HIS A 36 9.04 12.20 -6.03
C HIS A 36 8.53 13.66 -6.05
N ALA A 37 7.21 13.84 -6.11
CA ALA A 37 6.51 15.13 -6.15
C ALA A 37 6.59 15.94 -4.83
N GLY A 38 7.79 16.00 -4.25
CA GLY A 38 8.08 16.70 -3.00
C GLY A 38 9.59 16.92 -2.76
N TYR A 39 10.46 16.41 -3.64
CA TYR A 39 11.91 16.57 -3.50
C TYR A 39 12.37 17.98 -3.90
N ASP A 40 11.80 18.53 -4.96
CA ASP A 40 12.02 19.92 -5.37
C ASP A 40 11.37 20.90 -4.37
N GLU A 41 10.19 20.55 -3.86
CA GLU A 41 9.47 21.38 -2.86
C GLU A 41 10.20 21.45 -1.51
N ALA A 42 10.92 20.41 -1.08
CA ALA A 42 11.72 20.45 0.15
C ALA A 42 12.99 21.31 0.04
N LEU A 43 13.45 21.61 -1.18
CA LEU A 43 14.61 22.48 -1.44
C LEU A 43 14.21 23.94 -1.74
N ALA A 44 12.93 24.19 -1.97
CA ALA A 44 12.39 25.48 -2.39
C ALA A 44 11.71 26.28 -1.26
N ASP A 45 11.86 25.91 0.01
CA ASP A 45 11.35 26.67 1.16
C ASP A 45 12.20 27.93 1.42
N GLU A 46 12.20 28.84 0.46
CA GLU A 46 12.37 30.28 0.67
C GLU A 46 11.09 30.98 0.22
N GLY A 47 10.05 30.88 1.06
CA GLY A 47 8.94 31.82 1.13
C GLY A 47 7.81 31.63 0.11
N GLY A 48 6.63 31.24 0.61
CA GLY A 48 5.39 31.41 -0.15
C GLY A 48 4.21 30.58 0.35
N GLU A 49 3.45 31.16 1.29
CA GLU A 49 2.07 30.85 1.70
C GLU A 49 1.41 29.60 1.08
N ALA A 50 1.51 28.48 1.80
CA ALA A 50 0.80 27.24 1.47
C ALA A 50 -0.67 27.30 1.91
N ASN A 51 -1.58 27.01 0.97
CA ASN A 51 -2.95 26.64 1.27
C ASN A 51 -2.92 25.43 2.22
N GLN A 52 -3.20 25.65 3.51
CA GLN A 52 -3.07 24.61 4.52
C GLN A 52 -4.03 23.45 4.19
N PRO A 53 -3.53 22.21 4.05
CA PRO A 53 -4.40 21.04 3.93
C PRO A 53 -5.33 21.02 5.13
N VAL A 54 -6.64 20.94 4.89
CA VAL A 54 -7.62 20.76 5.97
C VAL A 54 -7.23 19.48 6.70
N GLU A 55 -6.69 19.62 7.91
CA GLU A 55 -6.38 18.49 8.78
C GLU A 55 -7.71 17.80 9.09
N ASN A 56 -7.98 16.71 8.38
CA ASN A 56 -9.19 15.90 8.57
C ASN A 56 -9.06 15.12 9.89
N GLY A 57 -9.07 15.82 11.01
CA GLY A 57 -9.00 15.28 12.37
C GLY A 57 -7.85 14.29 12.60
N PRO A 58 -7.81 13.64 13.77
CA PRO A 58 -6.94 12.49 13.98
C PRO A 58 -7.28 11.40 12.96
N LYS A 59 -6.28 10.94 12.21
CA LYS A 59 -6.40 9.82 11.26
C LYS A 59 -6.80 8.55 12.02
N VAL A 60 -8.10 8.28 12.13
CA VAL A 60 -8.60 7.08 12.80
C VAL A 60 -8.21 5.83 12.00
N GLY A 61 -7.44 4.94 12.63
CA GLY A 61 -7.07 3.67 12.03
C GLY A 61 -8.29 2.79 11.86
N ARG A 62 -8.31 1.98 10.78
CA ARG A 62 -9.48 1.16 10.43
C ARG A 62 -9.88 0.17 11.55
N ASN A 63 -8.97 -0.20 12.44
CA ASN A 63 -9.22 -1.12 13.54
C ASN A 63 -9.49 -0.44 14.90
N ASP A 64 -9.34 0.88 14.99
CA ASP A 64 -9.52 1.64 16.24
C ASP A 64 -10.99 1.72 16.65
N PRO A 65 -11.29 1.99 17.94
CA PRO A 65 -12.65 2.26 18.38
C PRO A 65 -13.25 3.40 17.55
N CYS A 66 -14.47 3.19 17.05
CA CYS A 66 -15.12 4.17 16.21
C CYS A 66 -15.49 5.42 17.04
N PRO A 67 -15.15 6.63 16.56
CA PRO A 67 -15.36 7.88 17.32
C PRO A 67 -16.84 8.22 17.57
N CYS A 68 -17.79 7.46 17.00
CA CYS A 68 -19.23 7.62 17.24
C CYS A 68 -19.71 7.03 18.59
N GLY A 69 -18.81 6.52 19.43
CA GLY A 69 -19.17 5.97 20.75
C GLY A 69 -19.88 4.61 20.72
N SER A 70 -19.98 3.97 19.55
CA SER A 70 -20.70 2.69 19.40
C SER A 70 -19.98 1.47 19.99
N GLY A 71 -18.75 1.62 20.48
CA GLY A 71 -17.91 0.53 20.99
C GLY A 71 -17.39 -0.44 19.91
N LYS A 72 -17.73 -0.21 18.63
CA LYS A 72 -17.31 -1.04 17.49
C LYS A 72 -16.02 -0.50 16.88
N LYS A 73 -15.22 -1.37 16.25
CA LYS A 73 -14.05 -0.94 15.45
C LYS A 73 -14.50 -0.11 14.24
N TYR A 74 -13.72 0.90 13.84
CA TYR A 74 -14.06 1.81 12.73
C TYR A 74 -14.48 1.04 11.45
N LYS A 75 -13.75 -0.02 11.07
CA LYS A 75 -14.06 -0.88 9.90
C LYS A 75 -15.43 -1.55 9.93
N HIS A 76 -16.04 -1.72 11.10
CA HIS A 76 -17.35 -2.35 11.29
C HIS A 76 -18.46 -1.33 11.55
N CYS A 77 -18.13 -0.04 11.50
CA CYS A 77 -19.06 1.05 11.71
C CYS A 77 -18.94 2.03 10.53
N HIS A 78 -18.40 3.23 10.74
CA HIS A 78 -18.30 4.27 9.71
C HIS A 78 -17.26 3.97 8.61
N GLY A 79 -16.32 3.06 8.85
CA GLY A 79 -15.34 2.56 7.87
C GLY A 79 -15.76 1.26 7.18
N LYS A 80 -17.06 0.92 7.20
CA LYS A 80 -17.58 -0.26 6.52
C LYS A 80 -17.67 0.03 5.01
N LEU A 81 -16.77 -0.57 4.24
CA LEU A 81 -16.93 -0.69 2.79
C LEU A 81 -17.95 -1.81 2.56
N SER A 82 -19.12 -1.46 2.04
CA SER A 82 -20.14 -2.44 1.65
C SER A 82 -19.86 -2.95 0.24
#